data_AF-A0A0D6PHN5-F1
#
_entry.id   AF-A0A0D6PHN5-F1
#
_cell.length_a   1.000
_cell.length_b   1.000
_cell.length_c   1.000
_cell.angle_alpha   90.00
_cell.angle_beta   90.00
_cell.angle_gamma   90.00
#
_symmetry.space_group_name_H-M   'P 1'
#
loop_
_entity.id
_entity.type
_entity.pdbx_description
1 polymer ?
#
loop_
_entity_poly.entity_id
_entity_poly.type
_entity_poly.pdbx_seq_one_letter_code
_entity_poly.pdbx_strand_id
1 'polypeptide(L)'
;MLIAHRIALDPTDKQPTYFARASGAWNWALAEWQRQYAARKEDPSLPQPYDAGLRRQLNSRKREQFPWMFDVTKCAAQEGIIDLGGAFRAFFEKRGRYPRSKKNLPGQLLRRQ
;
A
#
# COMPACT_ATOMS: atom_id res chain seq x y z
N MET A 1 -3.83 -0.03 30.27
CA MET A 1 -4.03 0.84 29.09
C MET A 1 -2.68 1.49 28.79
N LEU A 2 -2.02 1.14 27.67
CA LEU A 2 -0.74 1.75 27.31
C LEU A 2 -1.02 3.12 26.68
N ILE A 3 -0.59 4.19 27.36
CA ILE A 3 -0.59 5.54 26.79
C ILE A 3 0.64 5.62 25.90
N ALA A 4 0.43 5.56 24.59
CA ALA A 4 1.50 5.77 23.61
C ALA A 4 1.55 7.25 23.22
N HIS A 5 2.74 7.84 23.23
CA HIS A 5 2.94 9.19 22.74
C HIS A 5 2.78 9.21 21.22
N ARG A 6 1.96 10.14 20.72
CA ARG A 6 1.72 10.31 19.28
C ARG A 6 2.50 11.51 18.79
N ILE A 7 3.55 11.24 18.00
CA ILE A 7 4.37 12.27 17.36
C ILE A 7 3.85 12.49 15.94
N ALA A 8 3.66 13.74 15.56
CA ALA A 8 3.42 14.16 14.18
C ALA A 8 4.68 14.83 13.62
N LEU A 9 4.95 14.63 12.33
CA LEU A 9 5.96 15.41 11.62
C LEU A 9 5.42 16.82 11.36
N ASP A 10 6.31 17.81 11.34
CA ASP A 10 6.03 19.18 10.88
C ASP A 10 6.66 19.38 9.47
N PRO A 11 5.93 19.03 8.39
CA PRO A 11 6.53 18.94 7.07
C PRO A 11 6.64 20.31 6.37
N THR A 12 7.73 20.54 5.64
CA THR A 12 7.87 21.70 4.73
C THR A 12 6.95 21.56 3.51
N ASP A 13 6.66 22.64 2.79
CA ASP A 13 5.73 22.64 1.63
C ASP A 13 5.98 21.55 0.58
N LYS A 14 7.24 21.10 0.42
CA LYS A 14 7.63 20.06 -0.56
C LYS A 14 7.41 18.63 -0.05
N GLN A 15 7.43 18.42 1.26
CA GLN A 15 7.40 17.09 1.89
C GLN A 15 6.02 16.39 1.84
N PRO A 16 4.86 17.07 1.92
CA PRO A 16 3.55 16.44 1.79
C PRO A 16 3.40 15.68 0.48
N THR A 17 3.85 16.26 -0.63
CA THR A 17 3.82 15.61 -1.95
C THR A 17 4.70 14.36 -1.98
N TYR A 18 5.90 14.44 -1.38
CA TYR A 18 6.80 13.29 -1.28
C TYR A 18 6.18 12.15 -0.46
N PHE A 19 5.64 12.45 0.73
CA PHE A 19 5.00 11.46 1.60
C PHE A 19 3.76 10.85 0.98
N ALA A 20 2.98 11.66 0.27
CA ALA A 20 1.84 11.19 -0.50
C ALA A 20 2.24 10.16 -1.56
N ARG A 21 3.25 10.47 -2.38
CA ARG A 21 3.82 9.53 -3.36
C ARG A 21 4.33 8.27 -2.65
N ALA A 22 5.11 8.41 -1.58
CA ALA A 22 5.64 7.28 -0.83
C ALA A 22 4.54 6.34 -0.30
N SER A 23 3.37 6.88 0.08
CA SER A 23 2.22 6.08 0.53
C SER A 23 1.44 5.38 -0.60
N GLY A 24 1.67 5.76 -1.85
CA GLY A 24 0.86 5.29 -2.99
C GLY A 24 0.99 3.80 -3.26
N ALA A 25 2.12 3.18 -2.93
CA ALA A 25 2.31 1.74 -3.07
C ALA A 25 1.43 0.92 -2.12
N TRP A 26 1.23 1.39 -0.87
CA TRP A 26 0.28 0.77 0.06
C TRP A 26 -1.15 0.81 -0.51
N ASN A 27 -1.56 1.97 -1.01
CA ASN A 27 -2.91 2.15 -1.55
C ASN A 27 -3.15 1.28 -2.78
N TRP A 28 -2.18 1.23 -3.70
CA TRP A 28 -2.21 0.34 -4.86
C TRP A 28 -2.34 -1.13 -4.43
N ALA A 29 -1.48 -1.56 -3.51
CA ALA A 29 -1.44 -2.96 -3.08
C ALA A 29 -2.70 -3.36 -2.31
N LEU A 30 -3.32 -2.43 -1.56
CA LEU A 30 -4.59 -2.68 -0.89
C LEU A 30 -5.72 -2.92 -1.91
N ALA A 31 -5.81 -2.08 -2.94
CA ALA A 31 -6.79 -2.23 -4.01
C ALA A 31 -6.58 -3.55 -4.77
N GLU A 32 -5.33 -3.86 -5.14
CA GLU A 32 -5.00 -5.09 -5.85
C GLU A 32 -5.21 -6.35 -4.99
N TRP A 33 -4.92 -6.29 -3.69
CA TRP A 33 -5.25 -7.36 -2.75
C TRP A 33 -6.76 -7.61 -2.71
N GLN A 34 -7.57 -6.55 -2.59
CA GLN A 34 -9.03 -6.65 -2.56
C GLN A 34 -9.57 -7.28 -3.86
N ARG A 35 -9.03 -6.88 -5.01
CA ARG A 35 -9.37 -7.42 -6.32
C ARG A 35 -9.05 -8.92 -6.42
N GLN A 36 -7.83 -9.33 -6.07
CA GLN A 36 -7.43 -10.75 -6.11
C GLN A 36 -8.22 -11.60 -5.12
N TYR A 37 -8.50 -11.07 -3.93
CA TYR A 37 -9.29 -11.76 -2.92
C TYR A 37 -10.76 -11.93 -3.36
N ALA A 38 -11.35 -10.92 -4.01
CA ALA A 38 -12.69 -11.03 -4.58
C ALA A 38 -12.74 -12.08 -5.70
N ALA A 39 -11.80 -12.04 -6.64
CA ALA A 39 -11.71 -13.05 -7.71
C ALA A 39 -11.57 -14.46 -7.14
N ARG A 40 -10.74 -14.64 -6.10
CA ARG A 40 -10.59 -15.94 -5.44
C ARG A 40 -11.86 -16.44 -4.72
N LYS A 41 -12.74 -15.54 -4.28
CA LYS A 41 -14.04 -15.95 -3.72
C LYS A 41 -14.95 -16.56 -4.77
N GLU A 42 -14.84 -16.11 -6.01
CA GLU A 42 -15.58 -16.64 -7.16
C GLU A 42 -14.93 -17.93 -7.67
N ASP A 43 -13.60 -17.96 -7.72
CA ASP A 43 -12.81 -19.13 -8.12
C ASP A 43 -11.74 -19.47 -7.06
N PRO A 44 -12.01 -20.45 -6.18
CA PRO A 44 -11.09 -20.89 -5.14
C PRO A 44 -9.75 -21.46 -5.64
N SER A 45 -9.65 -21.82 -6.93
CA SER A 45 -8.41 -22.31 -7.55
C SER A 45 -7.36 -21.20 -7.72
N LEU A 46 -7.79 -19.94 -7.73
CA LEU A 46 -6.90 -18.79 -7.81
C LEU A 46 -6.01 -18.69 -6.56
N PRO A 47 -4.75 -18.22 -6.72
CA PRO A 47 -3.82 -18.10 -5.60
C PRO A 47 -4.31 -17.08 -4.58
N GLN A 48 -4.06 -17.37 -3.30
CA GLN A 48 -4.29 -16.41 -2.22
C GLN A 48 -3.37 -15.18 -2.41
N PRO A 49 -3.85 -13.95 -2.20
CA PRO A 49 -3.00 -12.76 -2.26
C PRO A 49 -1.89 -12.82 -1.20
N TYR A 50 -0.69 -12.39 -1.57
CA TYR A 50 0.47 -12.29 -0.68
C TYR A 50 1.43 -11.19 -1.15
N ASP A 51 2.25 -10.67 -0.24
CA ASP A 51 3.07 -9.48 -0.45
C ASP A 51 4.12 -9.65 -1.56
N ALA A 52 4.81 -10.80 -1.61
CA ALA A 52 5.84 -11.03 -2.63
C ALA A 52 5.24 -11.13 -4.04
N GLY A 53 4.02 -11.67 -4.18
CA GLY A 53 3.27 -11.67 -5.43
C GLY A 53 2.93 -10.25 -5.89
N LEU A 54 2.43 -9.42 -4.98
CA LEU A 54 2.11 -8.02 -5.25
C LEU A 54 3.34 -7.20 -5.62
N ARG A 55 4.49 -7.43 -4.96
CA ARG A 55 5.77 -6.76 -5.31
C ARG A 55 6.21 -7.09 -6.73
N ARG A 56 6.09 -8.35 -7.17
CA ARG A 56 6.42 -8.75 -8.56
C ARG A 56 5.48 -8.06 -9.56
N GLN A 57 4.18 -8.05 -9.28
CA GLN A 57 3.19 -7.39 -10.14
C GLN A 57 3.40 -5.87 -10.23
N LEU A 58 3.72 -5.22 -9.10
CA LEU A 58 4.01 -3.79 -9.12
C LEU A 58 5.28 -3.52 -9.93
N ASN A 59 6.34 -4.31 -9.74
CA ASN A 59 7.60 -4.12 -10.44
C ASN A 59 7.47 -4.25 -11.96
N SER A 60 6.60 -5.14 -12.46
CA SER A 60 6.36 -5.25 -13.91
C SER A 60 5.59 -4.07 -14.48
N ARG A 61 4.73 -3.40 -13.69
CA ARG A 61 3.87 -2.30 -14.15
C ARG A 61 4.40 -0.90 -13.85
N LYS A 62 5.17 -0.73 -12.77
CA LYS A 62 5.46 0.60 -12.20
C LYS A 62 6.24 1.52 -13.12
N ARG A 63 7.07 0.98 -14.02
CA ARG A 63 7.80 1.79 -14.99
C ARG A 63 6.86 2.51 -15.96
N GLU A 64 5.77 1.86 -16.36
CA GLU A 64 4.83 2.38 -17.34
C GLU A 64 3.65 3.11 -16.67
N GLN A 65 3.06 2.49 -15.64
CA GLN A 65 1.80 2.95 -15.04
C GLN A 65 2.03 3.91 -13.87
N PHE A 66 3.15 3.78 -13.16
CA PHE A 66 3.44 4.54 -11.93
C PHE A 66 4.85 5.16 -11.93
N PRO A 67 5.25 5.90 -12.98
CA PRO A 67 6.63 6.41 -13.10
C PRO A 67 7.02 7.34 -11.94
N TRP A 68 6.05 8.00 -11.30
CA TRP A 68 6.26 8.81 -10.09
C TRP A 68 6.83 8.02 -8.90
N MET A 69 6.73 6.68 -8.89
CA MET A 69 7.32 5.86 -7.82
C MET A 69 8.85 5.88 -7.83
N PHE A 70 9.47 6.32 -8.93
CA PHE A 70 10.91 6.53 -9.00
C PHE A 70 11.36 7.86 -8.38
N ASP A 71 10.41 8.78 -8.09
CA ASP A 71 10.69 10.05 -7.41
C ASP A 71 10.79 9.91 -5.88
N VAL A 72 10.55 8.70 -5.36
CA VAL A 72 10.66 8.36 -3.94
C VAL A 72 11.64 7.22 -3.74
N THR A 73 12.15 7.06 -2.51
CA THR A 73 13.02 5.93 -2.18
C THR A 73 12.39 4.59 -2.58
N LYS A 74 13.20 3.68 -3.14
CA LYS A 74 12.77 2.31 -3.49
C LYS A 74 12.11 1.58 -2.32
N CYS A 75 12.53 1.89 -1.10
CA CYS A 75 12.03 1.26 0.13
C CYS A 75 10.57 1.63 0.38
N ALA A 76 10.10 2.79 -0.07
CA ALA A 76 8.71 3.20 0.13
C ALA A 76 7.73 2.21 -0.54
N ALA A 77 8.05 1.80 -1.78
CA ALA A 77 7.23 0.83 -2.49
C ALA A 77 7.35 -0.59 -1.90
N GLN A 78 8.58 -1.01 -1.59
CA GLN A 78 8.84 -2.34 -1.07
C GLN A 78 8.22 -2.54 0.32
N GLU A 79 8.59 -1.70 1.28
CA GLU A 79 8.13 -1.80 2.66
C GLU A 79 6.63 -1.51 2.77
N GLY A 80 6.09 -0.59 1.96
CA GLY A 80 4.65 -0.33 1.91
C GLY A 80 3.81 -1.57 1.55
N ILE A 81 4.34 -2.49 0.73
CA ILE A 81 3.68 -3.76 0.39
C ILE A 81 3.92 -4.83 1.46
N ILE A 82 5.12 -4.89 2.04
CA ILE A 82 5.44 -5.81 3.15
C ILE A 82 4.56 -5.50 4.36
N ASP A 83 4.46 -4.23 4.75
CA ASP A 83 3.62 -3.77 5.84
C ASP A 83 2.14 -4.11 5.60
N LEU A 84 1.67 -4.04 4.36
CA LEU A 84 0.30 -4.42 4.00
C LEU A 84 0.09 -5.93 4.22
N GLY A 85 1.04 -6.76 3.78
CA GLY A 85 1.02 -8.20 4.05
C GLY A 85 0.98 -8.51 5.54
N GLY A 86 1.81 -7.83 6.33
CA GLY A 86 1.81 -7.90 7.79
C GLY A 86 0.46 -7.47 8.40
N ALA A 87 -0.15 -6.41 7.89
CA ALA A 87 -1.44 -5.93 8.36
C ALA A 87 -2.59 -6.90 8.07
N PHE A 88 -2.62 -7.53 6.89
CA PHE A 88 -3.58 -8.58 6.59
C PHE A 88 -3.35 -9.82 7.46
N ARG A 89 -2.10 -10.25 7.65
CA ARG A 89 -1.78 -11.35 8.58
C ARG A 89 -2.31 -11.05 9.98
N ALA A 90 -2.02 -9.89 10.54
CA ALA A 90 -2.51 -9.48 11.85
C ALA A 90 -4.05 -9.42 11.92
N PHE A 91 -4.71 -8.97 10.85
CA PHE A 91 -6.18 -8.96 10.75
C PHE A 91 -6.77 -10.38 10.80
N PHE A 92 -6.26 -11.31 9.99
CA PHE A 92 -6.73 -12.70 9.99
C PHE A 92 -6.44 -13.43 11.30
N GLU A 93 -5.33 -13.09 11.97
CA GLU A 93 -4.99 -13.61 13.29
C GLU A 93 -5.77 -12.93 14.45
N LYS A 94 -6.72 -12.04 14.13
CA LYS A 94 -7.54 -11.26 15.10
C LYS A 94 -6.71 -10.38 16.06
N ARG A 95 -5.48 -10.02 15.68
CA ARG A 95 -4.59 -9.11 16.43
C ARG A 95 -4.62 -7.68 15.88
N GLY A 96 -5.18 -7.48 14.68
CA GLY A 96 -5.22 -6.21 13.99
C GLY A 96 -6.60 -5.91 13.39
N ARG A 97 -6.77 -4.65 12.95
CA ARG A 97 -7.95 -4.22 12.19
C ARG A 97 -7.74 -4.42 10.70
N TYR A 98 -8.82 -4.47 9.95
CA TYR A 98 -8.76 -4.54 8.48
C TYR A 98 -7.95 -3.37 7.91
N PRO A 99 -7.00 -3.62 6.97
CA PRO A 99 -6.19 -2.58 6.36
C PRO A 99 -7.04 -1.51 5.66
N ARG A 100 -6.64 -0.24 5.77
CA ARG A 100 -7.35 0.90 5.15
C ARG A 100 -6.40 1.71 4.28
N SER A 101 -6.95 2.39 3.29
CA SER A 101 -6.20 3.32 2.45
C SER A 101 -5.59 4.43 3.30
N LYS A 102 -4.35 4.79 3.02
CA LYS A 102 -3.70 5.97 3.60
C LYS A 102 -4.30 7.20 2.92
N LYS A 103 -4.94 8.06 3.72
CA LYS A 103 -5.42 9.37 3.27
C LYS A 103 -4.18 10.26 3.18
N ASN A 104 -3.76 10.62 1.97
CA ASN A 104 -2.82 11.73 1.66
C ASN A 104 -2.45 11.85 0.17
N LEU A 105 -3.08 11.15 -0.78
CA LEU A 105 -2.73 11.32 -2.20
C LEU A 105 -3.26 12.69 -2.72
N PRO A 106 -2.42 13.61 -3.24
CA PRO A 106 -2.91 14.78 -3.96
C PRO A 106 -3.79 14.33 -5.12
N GLY A 107 -4.82 15.13 -5.46
CA GLY A 107 -5.85 14.75 -6.43
C GLY A 107 -5.36 14.31 -7.82
N GLN A 108 -4.11 14.65 -8.18
CA GLN A 108 -3.46 14.17 -9.40
C GLN A 108 -3.02 12.69 -9.33
N LEU A 109 -2.72 12.14 -8.15
CA LEU A 109 -2.33 10.73 -7.96
C LEU A 109 -3.55 9.81 -7.76
N LEU A 110 -4.69 10.35 -7.32
CA LEU A 110 -5.95 9.60 -7.15
C LEU A 110 -6.59 9.23 -8.49
N ARG A 111 -6.36 10.00 -9.56
CA ARG A 111 -6.97 9.78 -10.88
C ARG A 111 -6.28 8.71 -11.74
N ARG A 112 -5.20 8.09 -11.25
CA ARG A 112 -4.40 7.09 -11.98
C ARG A 112 -4.29 5.74 -11.26
N GLN A 113 -5.05 5.53 -10.18
CA GLN A 113 -5.10 4.26 -9.46
C GLN A 113 -6.42 3.54 -9.72
#